data_AF-A0A7Y3UP28-F1
#
_entry.id   AF-A0A7Y3UP28-F1
#
_cell.length_a   1.000
_cell.length_b   1.000
_cell.length_c   1.000
_cell.angle_alpha   90.00
_cell.angle_beta   90.00
_cell.angle_gamma   90.00
#
_symmetry.space_group_name_H-M   'P 1'
#
loop_
_entity.id
_entity.type
_entity.pdbx_description
1 polymer ?
#
loop_
_entity_poly.entity_id
_entity_poly.type
_entity_poly.pdbx_seq_one_letter_code
_entity_poly.pdbx_strand_id
1 'polypeptide(L)'
;MKKNQKKITCNGNNLHTEDKKLMSVYKIVISSCCVALLLPACTSYTTKSTKPLVMVNKVAKRESVIMPGTHSRVKLEQSGKRLKKSRQQALSPFLNFKNVKEAINYCCKSRVLSMRMANLYGVQVIKDYPIEKQRIVKKQLDEAMGLSNSIYNSLLLYAPVANQPELYQKVKSSQAYWLLLEKALSKEPTREGFLLVLEISDKLLVSNDTMTKLLEAQYPDSQSKCINIAGRQSLYAMKLARDYLAASMDIDKEHRMGLMLETVNVFDSAMLALENAPKNTLEIGGVIKSITKMEWKKVYDTVNECLEGNGKKFNIFVMINFCETLRDKTDRLTRMYTDIG
;
A
#
# COMPACT_ATOMS: atom_id res chain seq x y z
N MET A 1 -32.77 54.40 36.54
CA MET A 1 -31.74 55.17 35.81
C MET A 1 -31.01 54.24 34.85
N LYS A 2 -30.93 54.66 33.58
CA LYS A 2 -30.30 54.12 32.35
C LYS A 2 -29.38 52.88 32.44
N LYS A 3 -29.57 51.95 31.47
CA LYS A 3 -28.54 51.40 30.55
C LYS A 3 -29.23 50.54 29.46
N ASN A 4 -29.35 51.08 28.25
CA ASN A 4 -28.52 50.80 27.06
C ASN A 4 -28.96 49.57 26.24
N GLN A 5 -29.88 49.80 25.31
CA GLN A 5 -30.05 48.98 24.11
C GLN A 5 -28.90 49.32 23.13
N LYS A 6 -28.13 48.31 22.71
CA LYS A 6 -27.32 48.36 21.50
C LYS A 6 -27.84 47.30 20.53
N LYS A 7 -28.48 47.82 19.48
CA LYS A 7 -28.93 47.14 18.26
C LYS A 7 -27.68 46.57 17.55
N ILE A 8 -27.63 45.25 17.33
CA ILE A 8 -26.68 44.65 16.39
C ILE A 8 -27.50 44.15 15.20
N THR A 9 -27.31 44.84 14.08
CA THR A 9 -27.78 44.46 12.75
C THR A 9 -26.98 43.27 12.23
N CYS A 10 -27.66 42.17 11.91
CA CYS A 10 -27.07 41.04 11.19
C CYS A 10 -26.81 41.45 9.73
N ASN A 11 -25.54 41.53 9.34
CA ASN A 11 -25.15 41.59 7.94
C ASN A 11 -24.93 40.15 7.46
N GLY A 12 -25.96 39.56 6.87
CA GLY A 12 -25.86 38.29 6.17
C GLY A 12 -25.29 38.52 4.78
N ASN A 13 -24.11 37.99 4.51
CA ASN A 13 -23.60 37.57 3.20
C ASN A 13 -22.15 37.12 3.36
N ASN A 14 -21.91 35.79 3.36
CA ASN A 14 -20.68 35.10 2.89
C ASN A 14 -20.53 33.69 3.49
N LEU A 15 -21.55 32.83 3.38
CA LEU A 15 -21.44 31.41 3.79
C LEU A 15 -22.22 30.45 2.86
N HIS A 16 -22.45 30.81 1.59
CA HIS A 16 -23.37 30.04 0.74
C HIS A 16 -22.89 29.71 -0.69
N THR A 17 -21.61 29.85 -0.97
CA THR A 17 -21.04 29.61 -2.31
C THR A 17 -20.15 28.37 -2.42
N GLU A 18 -19.52 27.90 -1.34
CA GLU A 18 -18.69 26.68 -1.39
C GLU A 18 -19.50 25.39 -1.24
N ASP A 19 -20.52 25.36 -0.37
CA ASP A 19 -21.38 24.17 -0.19
C ASP A 19 -22.24 23.83 -1.42
N LYS A 20 -22.58 24.84 -2.23
CA LYS A 20 -23.33 24.62 -3.49
C LYS A 20 -22.48 23.97 -4.57
N LYS A 21 -21.16 24.18 -4.59
CA LYS A 21 -20.25 23.49 -5.52
C LYS A 21 -20.08 22.03 -5.14
N LEU A 22 -19.94 21.73 -3.84
CA LEU A 22 -19.85 20.35 -3.36
C LEU A 22 -21.12 19.56 -3.76
N MET A 23 -22.32 20.11 -3.51
CA MET A 23 -23.58 19.43 -3.81
C MET A 23 -23.91 19.31 -5.30
N SER A 24 -23.38 20.20 -6.16
CA SER A 24 -23.59 20.11 -7.61
C SER A 24 -22.79 18.97 -8.25
N VAL A 25 -21.62 18.63 -7.71
CA VAL A 25 -20.80 17.51 -8.19
C VAL A 25 -21.46 16.17 -7.83
N TYR A 26 -22.07 16.07 -6.65
CA TYR A 26 -22.82 14.87 -6.23
C TYR A 26 -24.04 14.55 -7.12
N LYS A 27 -24.70 15.56 -7.71
CA LYS A 27 -25.86 15.33 -8.59
C LYS A 27 -25.48 14.85 -9.99
N ILE A 28 -24.32 15.25 -10.51
CA ILE A 28 -23.87 14.86 -11.86
C ILE A 28 -23.44 13.38 -11.89
N VAL A 29 -22.86 12.87 -10.80
CA VAL A 29 -22.32 11.50 -10.75
C VAL A 29 -23.41 10.43 -10.61
N ILE A 30 -24.54 10.73 -9.95
CA ILE A 30 -25.63 9.75 -9.78
C ILE A 30 -26.36 9.45 -11.10
N SER A 31 -26.34 10.38 -12.07
CA SER A 31 -27.05 10.20 -13.35
C SER A 31 -26.36 9.24 -14.33
N SER A 32 -25.08 8.87 -14.11
CA SER A 32 -24.28 8.12 -15.09
C SER A 32 -24.07 6.64 -14.77
N CYS A 33 -24.59 6.14 -13.64
CA CYS A 33 -24.36 4.76 -13.16
C CYS A 33 -25.54 3.78 -13.37
N CYS A 34 -26.54 4.12 -14.19
CA CYS A 34 -27.75 3.29 -14.34
C CYS A 34 -27.87 2.49 -15.64
N VAL A 35 -26.79 2.16 -16.36
CA VAL A 35 -26.90 1.31 -17.56
C VAL A 35 -25.88 0.16 -17.55
N ALA A 36 -26.42 -1.05 -17.72
CA ALA A 36 -25.77 -2.32 -18.06
C ALA A 36 -25.22 -3.21 -16.92
N LEU A 37 -26.15 -3.80 -16.17
CA LEU A 37 -26.07 -5.22 -15.77
C LEU A 37 -26.44 -6.08 -16.99
N LEU A 38 -25.60 -7.03 -17.41
CA LEU A 38 -25.99 -8.30 -18.04
C LEU A 38 -24.75 -9.22 -18.19
N LEU A 39 -24.79 -10.39 -17.53
CA LEU A 39 -23.90 -11.55 -17.69
C LEU A 39 -24.19 -12.26 -19.05
N PRO A 40 -23.27 -13.10 -19.58
CA PRO A 40 -23.42 -14.54 -19.32
C PRO A 40 -22.11 -15.39 -19.25
N ALA A 41 -22.23 -16.42 -18.40
CA ALA A 41 -21.85 -17.84 -18.51
C ALA A 41 -20.61 -18.36 -19.28
N CYS A 42 -19.96 -19.31 -18.59
CA CYS A 42 -19.00 -20.33 -18.98
C CYS A 42 -19.24 -21.03 -20.32
N THR A 43 -18.15 -21.31 -21.06
CA THR A 43 -17.96 -22.60 -21.76
C THR A 43 -16.49 -23.00 -21.80
N SER A 44 -16.26 -24.26 -21.42
CA SER A 44 -15.04 -25.06 -21.43
C SER A 44 -14.44 -25.27 -22.82
N TYR A 45 -13.10 -25.27 -22.92
CA TYR A 45 -12.38 -25.89 -24.04
C TYR A 45 -11.44 -26.99 -23.57
N THR A 46 -11.60 -28.13 -24.22
CA THR A 46 -10.91 -29.40 -24.05
C THR A 46 -9.58 -29.46 -24.80
N THR A 47 -8.79 -30.46 -24.39
CA THR A 47 -7.39 -30.81 -24.63
C THR A 47 -6.99 -31.19 -26.07
N LYS A 48 -5.75 -30.84 -26.46
CA LYS A 48 -4.85 -31.61 -27.35
C LYS A 48 -3.41 -31.39 -26.83
N SER A 49 -2.73 -32.35 -26.19
CA SER A 49 -2.06 -33.56 -26.69
C SER A 49 -1.03 -33.31 -27.81
N THR A 50 0.25 -33.15 -27.40
CA THR A 50 1.43 -33.56 -28.18
C THR A 50 2.53 -34.00 -27.20
N LYS A 51 3.04 -35.22 -27.44
CA LYS A 51 4.08 -35.94 -26.68
C LYS A 51 5.51 -35.45 -26.99
N PRO A 52 6.55 -35.88 -26.22
CA PRO A 52 7.77 -35.11 -25.98
C PRO A 52 8.93 -35.46 -26.91
N LEU A 53 9.83 -34.50 -27.13
CA LEU A 53 11.12 -34.68 -27.79
C LEU A 53 12.22 -34.97 -26.76
N VAL A 54 12.80 -36.16 -26.89
CA VAL A 54 14.02 -36.63 -26.24
C VAL A 54 15.22 -36.23 -27.11
N MET A 55 16.22 -35.55 -26.55
CA MET A 55 17.59 -35.45 -27.08
C MET A 55 18.54 -35.55 -25.88
N VAL A 56 19.09 -36.74 -25.60
CA VAL A 56 20.41 -37.23 -26.04
C VAL A 56 21.57 -36.32 -25.63
N ASN A 57 22.21 -36.73 -24.54
CA ASN A 57 23.53 -36.30 -24.08
C ASN A 57 24.61 -36.58 -25.14
N LYS A 58 25.40 -35.58 -25.49
CA LYS A 58 26.73 -35.78 -26.09
C LYS A 58 27.80 -35.21 -25.17
N VAL A 59 28.56 -36.14 -24.60
CA VAL A 59 29.83 -35.92 -23.92
C VAL A 59 30.89 -35.62 -25.00
N ALA A 60 31.57 -34.48 -24.89
CA ALA A 60 32.77 -34.20 -25.66
C ALA A 60 33.92 -33.88 -24.69
N LYS A 61 34.86 -34.82 -24.59
CA LYS A 61 36.21 -34.63 -24.06
C LYS A 61 36.96 -33.63 -24.95
N ARG A 62 37.70 -32.70 -24.35
CA ARG A 62 38.96 -32.18 -24.89
C ARG A 62 39.81 -31.53 -23.81
N GLU A 63 40.88 -32.25 -23.48
CA GLU A 63 42.27 -31.83 -23.37
C GLU A 63 42.65 -30.61 -22.51
N SER A 64 43.45 -30.96 -21.50
CA SER A 64 44.28 -30.14 -20.63
C SER A 64 45.36 -29.37 -21.39
N VAL A 65 45.44 -28.07 -21.16
CA VAL A 65 46.64 -27.27 -21.37
C VAL A 65 47.01 -26.62 -20.03
N ILE A 66 48.21 -26.91 -19.56
CA ILE A 66 48.84 -26.39 -18.34
C ILE A 66 49.72 -25.20 -18.72
N MET A 67 49.80 -24.18 -17.84
CA MET A 67 50.92 -23.25 -17.51
C MET A 67 50.42 -21.81 -17.25
N PRO A 68 51.15 -20.95 -16.50
CA PRO A 68 50.85 -20.68 -15.09
C PRO A 68 50.53 -19.18 -14.83
N GLY A 69 50.02 -18.84 -13.64
CA GLY A 69 49.83 -17.43 -13.29
C GLY A 69 49.03 -17.19 -12.03
N THR A 70 49.73 -17.14 -10.91
CA THR A 70 49.26 -16.79 -9.57
C THR A 70 48.68 -15.37 -9.52
N HIS A 71 47.34 -15.21 -9.54
CA HIS A 71 46.66 -14.04 -8.95
C HIS A 71 45.16 -14.23 -8.60
N SER A 72 44.62 -15.45 -8.66
CA SER A 72 43.16 -15.66 -8.54
C SER A 72 42.62 -16.00 -7.14
N ARG A 73 43.47 -16.15 -6.12
CA ARG A 73 43.01 -16.60 -4.78
C ARG A 73 42.35 -15.49 -3.94
N VAL A 74 42.77 -14.23 -4.12
CA VAL A 74 42.24 -13.09 -3.33
C VAL A 74 40.85 -12.64 -3.82
N LYS A 75 40.57 -12.72 -5.13
CA LYS A 75 39.26 -12.34 -5.71
C LYS A 75 38.15 -13.34 -5.39
N LEU A 76 38.47 -14.64 -5.28
CA LEU A 76 37.49 -15.68 -4.92
C LEU A 76 37.12 -15.63 -3.43
N GLU A 77 38.05 -15.28 -2.54
CA GLU A 77 37.72 -15.08 -1.12
C GLU A 77 36.93 -13.80 -0.86
N GLN A 78 37.20 -12.71 -1.57
CA GLN A 78 36.39 -11.48 -1.47
C GLN A 78 35.01 -11.65 -2.10
N SER A 79 34.89 -12.37 -3.22
CA SER A 79 33.61 -12.77 -3.83
C SER A 79 32.81 -13.69 -2.91
N GLY A 80 33.46 -14.69 -2.31
CA GLY A 80 32.86 -15.60 -1.33
C GLY A 80 32.46 -14.91 -0.02
N LYS A 81 33.21 -13.91 0.45
CA LYS A 81 32.83 -13.06 1.59
C LYS A 81 31.66 -12.13 1.24
N ARG A 82 31.59 -11.61 0.01
CA ARG A 82 30.45 -10.78 -0.47
C ARG A 82 29.17 -11.62 -0.64
N LEU A 83 29.30 -12.87 -1.11
CA LEU A 83 28.22 -13.85 -1.25
C LEU A 83 27.76 -14.45 0.09
N LYS A 84 28.65 -14.59 1.08
CA LYS A 84 28.27 -14.94 2.46
C LYS A 84 27.61 -13.76 3.18
N LYS A 85 28.02 -12.53 2.90
CA LYS A 85 27.37 -11.30 3.41
C LYS A 85 26.00 -11.05 2.78
N SER A 86 25.72 -11.58 1.59
CA SER A 86 24.39 -11.52 0.95
C SER A 86 23.46 -12.68 1.33
N ARG A 87 23.98 -13.74 1.99
CA ARG A 87 23.18 -14.92 2.41
C ARG A 87 22.94 -15.01 3.91
N GLN A 88 23.65 -14.23 4.72
CA GLN A 88 23.10 -13.75 5.97
C GLN A 88 22.11 -12.63 5.62
N GLN A 89 20.89 -13.02 5.22
CA GLN A 89 19.72 -12.24 5.59
C GLN A 89 19.92 -11.96 7.09
N ALA A 90 20.29 -10.74 7.46
CA ALA A 90 20.23 -10.32 8.83
C ALA A 90 18.83 -10.74 9.29
N LEU A 91 18.74 -11.69 10.24
CA LEU A 91 17.45 -12.16 10.73
C LEU A 91 16.67 -10.90 11.05
N SER A 92 15.68 -10.58 10.21
CA SER A 92 14.86 -9.41 10.46
C SER A 92 14.21 -9.69 11.81
N PRO A 93 14.35 -8.80 12.79
CA PRO A 93 13.98 -9.11 14.17
C PRO A 93 12.52 -9.56 14.19
N PHE A 94 12.23 -10.63 14.92
CA PHE A 94 10.85 -11.03 15.15
C PHE A 94 10.13 -9.89 15.89
N LEU A 95 8.95 -9.53 15.41
CA LEU A 95 8.02 -8.69 16.14
C LEU A 95 7.47 -9.49 17.33
N ASN A 96 7.40 -8.84 18.49
CA ASN A 96 6.79 -9.39 19.70
C ASN A 96 5.40 -8.77 19.89
N PHE A 97 4.35 -9.44 19.42
CA PHE A 97 2.98 -8.95 19.60
C PHE A 97 2.54 -9.17 21.05
N LYS A 98 2.35 -8.07 21.79
CA LYS A 98 1.91 -8.10 23.19
C LYS A 98 0.48 -8.59 23.33
N ASN A 99 -0.35 -8.33 22.33
CA ASN A 99 -1.75 -8.70 22.29
C ASN A 99 -2.26 -8.75 20.84
N VAL A 100 -3.52 -9.16 20.69
CA VAL A 100 -4.17 -9.29 19.38
C VAL A 100 -4.29 -7.95 18.67
N LYS A 101 -4.55 -6.86 19.38
CA LYS A 101 -4.69 -5.51 18.80
C LYS A 101 -3.41 -5.10 18.06
N GLU A 102 -2.25 -5.41 18.65
CA GLU A 102 -0.95 -5.19 18.01
C GLU A 102 -0.76 -6.09 16.78
N ALA A 103 -1.16 -7.37 16.85
CA ALA A 103 -1.15 -8.25 15.68
C ALA A 103 -2.07 -7.75 14.55
N ILE A 104 -3.27 -7.26 14.87
CA ILE A 104 -4.20 -6.64 13.92
C ILE A 104 -3.55 -5.40 13.28
N ASN A 105 -2.91 -4.53 14.07
CA ASN A 105 -2.20 -3.36 13.56
C ASN A 105 -1.10 -3.76 12.54
N TYR A 106 -0.30 -4.78 12.83
CA TYR A 106 0.72 -5.27 11.89
C TYR A 106 0.12 -5.99 10.66
N CYS A 107 -1.00 -6.70 10.79
CA CYS A 107 -1.78 -7.18 9.65
C CYS A 107 -2.25 -6.00 8.78
N CYS A 108 -2.74 -4.91 9.40
CA CYS A 108 -3.10 -3.69 8.68
C CYS A 108 -1.89 -3.11 7.95
N LYS A 109 -0.74 -3.03 8.62
CA LYS A 109 0.53 -2.53 8.07
C LYS A 109 0.98 -3.32 6.84
N SER A 110 0.78 -4.65 6.81
CA SER A 110 1.12 -5.49 5.66
C SER A 110 0.39 -5.09 4.37
N ARG A 111 -0.86 -4.60 4.48
CA ARG A 111 -1.62 -4.05 3.33
C ARG A 111 -0.95 -2.78 2.82
N VAL A 112 -0.62 -1.86 3.72
CA VAL A 112 0.04 -0.58 3.40
C VAL A 112 1.39 -0.82 2.73
N LEU A 113 2.19 -1.75 3.27
CA LEU A 113 3.52 -2.08 2.76
C LEU A 113 3.46 -2.60 1.32
N SER A 114 2.46 -3.43 0.98
CA SER A 114 2.31 -3.94 -0.40
C SER A 114 2.21 -2.80 -1.43
N MET A 115 1.42 -1.76 -1.13
CA MET A 115 1.25 -0.59 -2.00
C MET A 115 2.47 0.35 -1.93
N ARG A 116 3.01 0.58 -0.73
CA ARG A 116 4.18 1.45 -0.55
C ARG A 116 5.40 0.93 -1.30
N MET A 117 5.66 -0.38 -1.27
CA MET A 117 6.78 -0.97 -2.00
C MET A 117 6.60 -0.82 -3.51
N ALA A 118 5.36 -0.94 -4.02
CA ALA A 118 5.06 -0.63 -5.42
C ALA A 118 5.36 0.84 -5.75
N ASN A 119 5.01 1.78 -4.87
CA ASN A 119 5.33 3.21 -5.05
C ASN A 119 6.83 3.45 -5.08
N LEU A 120 7.57 2.90 -4.11
CA LEU A 120 9.03 3.04 -4.01
C LEU A 120 9.76 2.42 -5.21
N TYR A 121 9.25 1.31 -5.74
CA TYR A 121 9.76 0.74 -6.99
C TYR A 121 9.44 1.65 -8.19
N GLY A 122 8.17 2.05 -8.33
CA GLY A 122 7.69 2.83 -9.47
C GLY A 122 8.34 4.21 -9.57
N VAL A 123 8.58 4.92 -8.47
CA VAL A 123 9.24 6.25 -8.55
C VAL A 123 10.65 6.17 -9.11
N GLN A 124 11.33 5.02 -8.96
CA GLN A 124 12.67 4.79 -9.54
C GLN A 124 12.63 4.55 -11.06
N VAL A 125 11.45 4.26 -11.62
CA VAL A 125 11.25 4.08 -13.06
C VAL A 125 11.07 5.43 -13.78
N ILE A 126 10.75 6.50 -13.05
CA ILE A 126 10.61 7.85 -13.63
C ILE A 126 11.98 8.34 -14.11
N LYS A 127 12.07 8.68 -15.40
CA LYS A 127 13.31 9.12 -16.06
C LYS A 127 14.01 10.28 -15.34
N ASP A 128 13.23 11.26 -14.89
CA ASP A 128 13.73 12.49 -14.25
C ASP A 128 13.63 12.43 -12.71
N TYR A 129 13.62 11.23 -12.12
CA TYR A 129 13.63 11.09 -10.66
C TYR A 129 14.98 11.56 -10.08
N PRO A 130 15.00 12.48 -9.10
CA PRO A 130 16.26 13.07 -8.63
C PRO A 130 17.25 12.04 -8.10
N ILE A 131 18.48 12.06 -8.63
CA ILE A 131 19.54 11.08 -8.35
C ILE A 131 19.85 11.04 -6.85
N GLU A 132 19.89 12.20 -6.18
CA GLU A 132 20.15 12.31 -4.76
C GLU A 132 19.08 11.63 -3.88
N LYS A 133 17.85 11.46 -4.42
CA LYS A 133 16.75 10.78 -3.71
C LYS A 133 16.74 9.27 -3.95
N GLN A 134 17.40 8.77 -4.99
CA GLN A 134 17.40 7.33 -5.31
C GLN A 134 17.94 6.49 -4.15
N ARG A 135 19.00 6.94 -3.48
CA ARG A 135 19.56 6.22 -2.31
C ARG A 135 18.55 6.13 -1.16
N ILE A 136 17.78 7.20 -0.94
CA ILE A 136 16.76 7.25 0.11
C ILE A 136 15.63 6.29 -0.22
N VAL A 137 15.14 6.30 -1.46
CA VAL A 137 14.07 5.40 -1.92
C VAL A 137 14.50 3.93 -1.81
N LYS A 138 15.71 3.58 -2.25
CA LYS A 138 16.25 2.22 -2.13
C LYS A 138 16.30 1.77 -0.67
N LYS A 139 16.83 2.62 0.22
CA LYS A 139 16.85 2.34 1.67
C LYS A 139 15.44 2.13 2.23
N GLN A 140 14.49 2.98 1.87
CA GLN A 140 13.09 2.87 2.33
C GLN A 140 12.40 1.60 1.79
N LEU A 141 12.77 1.16 0.59
CA LEU A 141 12.29 -0.09 0.01
C LEU A 141 12.86 -1.28 0.78
N ASP A 142 14.16 -1.31 1.03
CA ASP A 142 14.81 -2.35 1.83
C ASP A 142 14.20 -2.46 3.24
N GLU A 143 13.94 -1.32 3.90
CA GLU A 143 13.27 -1.27 5.20
C GLU A 143 11.84 -1.83 5.15
N ALA A 144 11.08 -1.49 4.09
CA ALA A 144 9.73 -2.01 3.89
C ALA A 144 9.71 -3.52 3.64
N MET A 145 10.70 -4.03 2.90
CA MET A 145 10.86 -5.46 2.65
C MET A 145 11.24 -6.20 3.94
N GLY A 146 12.20 -5.66 4.70
CA GLY A 146 12.60 -6.20 6.00
C GLY A 146 11.43 -6.27 6.99
N LEU A 147 10.63 -5.20 7.10
CA LEU A 147 9.45 -5.19 7.97
C LEU A 147 8.39 -6.20 7.50
N SER A 148 8.17 -6.35 6.20
CA SER A 148 7.24 -7.34 5.66
C SER A 148 7.66 -8.77 6.04
N ASN A 149 8.95 -9.09 5.93
CA ASN A 149 9.51 -10.36 6.38
C ASN A 149 9.28 -10.59 7.89
N SER A 150 9.57 -9.60 8.72
CA SER A 150 9.31 -9.67 10.17
C SER A 150 7.84 -9.91 10.49
N ILE A 151 6.90 -9.25 9.79
CA ILE A 151 5.46 -9.41 10.01
C ILE A 151 5.02 -10.85 9.77
N TYR A 152 5.31 -11.44 8.61
CA TYR A 152 4.84 -12.80 8.31
C TYR A 152 5.48 -13.85 9.21
N ASN A 153 6.79 -13.72 9.47
CA ASN A 153 7.51 -14.66 10.33
C ASN A 153 6.95 -14.63 11.76
N SER A 154 6.64 -13.44 12.29
CA SER A 154 6.01 -13.31 13.62
C SER A 154 4.57 -13.79 13.63
N LEU A 155 3.76 -13.49 12.61
CA LEU A 155 2.36 -13.93 12.56
C LEU A 155 2.27 -15.47 12.56
N LEU A 156 3.13 -16.17 11.84
CA LEU A 156 3.13 -17.63 11.79
C LEU A 156 3.52 -18.29 13.14
N LEU A 157 4.20 -17.56 14.02
CA LEU A 157 4.59 -18.02 15.36
C LEU A 157 3.63 -17.53 16.46
N TYR A 158 2.76 -16.56 16.15
CA TYR A 158 1.85 -15.99 17.11
C TYR A 158 0.74 -16.98 17.47
N ALA A 159 0.65 -17.40 18.73
CA ALA A 159 -0.25 -18.47 19.18
C ALA A 159 -1.72 -18.32 18.70
N PRO A 160 -2.36 -17.14 18.76
CA PRO A 160 -3.72 -16.96 18.21
C PRO A 160 -3.86 -17.25 16.71
N VAL A 161 -2.78 -17.05 15.94
CA VAL A 161 -2.75 -17.42 14.51
C VAL A 161 -2.39 -18.90 14.35
N ALA A 162 -1.33 -19.36 15.03
CA ALA A 162 -0.80 -20.71 14.89
C ALA A 162 -1.82 -21.79 15.29
N ASN A 163 -2.68 -21.51 16.26
CA ASN A 163 -3.70 -22.42 16.76
C ASN A 163 -5.02 -22.37 15.95
N GLN A 164 -5.07 -21.58 14.87
CA GLN A 164 -6.27 -21.39 14.04
C GLN A 164 -5.98 -21.79 12.59
N PRO A 165 -6.35 -23.02 12.16
CA PRO A 165 -5.92 -23.57 10.87
C PRO A 165 -6.25 -22.68 9.66
N GLU A 166 -7.46 -22.13 9.59
CA GLU A 166 -7.87 -21.25 8.48
C GLU A 166 -7.02 -19.97 8.41
N LEU A 167 -6.86 -19.28 9.55
CA LEU A 167 -6.07 -18.06 9.63
C LEU A 167 -4.60 -18.34 9.33
N TYR A 168 -4.05 -19.41 9.86
CA TYR A 168 -2.68 -19.83 9.60
C TYR A 168 -2.43 -20.09 8.11
N GLN A 169 -3.33 -20.82 7.43
CA GLN A 169 -3.22 -21.04 5.98
C GLN A 169 -3.37 -19.74 5.19
N LYS A 170 -4.21 -18.81 5.66
CA LYS A 170 -4.31 -17.49 5.04
C LYS A 170 -3.01 -16.69 5.17
N VAL A 171 -2.37 -16.70 6.34
CA VAL A 171 -1.05 -16.05 6.55
C VAL A 171 0.00 -16.67 5.62
N LYS A 172 0.05 -18.01 5.49
CA LYS A 172 0.95 -18.68 4.53
C LYS A 172 0.69 -18.26 3.08
N SER A 173 -0.59 -18.17 2.68
CA SER A 173 -0.96 -17.74 1.33
C SER A 173 -0.53 -16.29 1.06
N SER A 174 -0.75 -15.39 2.02
CA SER A 174 -0.25 -14.01 1.94
C SER A 174 1.27 -13.94 1.89
N GLN A 175 1.97 -14.75 2.69
CA GLN A 175 3.43 -14.85 2.67
C GLN A 175 3.93 -15.32 1.29
N ALA A 176 3.25 -16.27 0.63
CA ALA A 176 3.62 -16.71 -0.70
C ALA A 176 3.54 -15.58 -1.74
N TYR A 177 2.48 -14.77 -1.72
CA TYR A 177 2.39 -13.57 -2.56
C TYR A 177 3.45 -12.52 -2.21
N TRP A 178 3.78 -12.39 -0.93
CA TRP A 178 4.87 -11.52 -0.48
C TRP A 178 6.22 -11.96 -1.07
N LEU A 179 6.55 -13.25 -1.03
CA LEU A 179 7.81 -13.76 -1.62
C LEU A 179 7.88 -13.54 -3.14
N LEU A 180 6.74 -13.60 -3.84
CA LEU A 180 6.67 -13.24 -5.26
C LEU A 180 6.97 -11.74 -5.47
N LEU A 181 6.41 -10.88 -4.62
CA LEU A 181 6.64 -9.43 -4.68
C LEU A 181 8.10 -9.10 -4.34
N GLU A 182 8.66 -9.67 -3.28
CA GLU A 182 10.07 -9.53 -2.88
C GLU A 182 11.01 -9.86 -4.04
N LYS A 183 10.75 -10.98 -4.75
CA LYS A 183 11.52 -11.39 -5.92
C LYS A 183 11.42 -10.39 -7.07
N ALA A 184 10.25 -9.78 -7.29
CA ALA A 184 10.07 -8.76 -8.33
C ALA A 184 10.79 -7.45 -7.96
N LEU A 185 10.68 -7.01 -6.70
CA LEU A 185 11.30 -5.80 -6.17
C LEU A 185 12.84 -5.86 -6.15
N SER A 186 13.41 -7.06 -6.08
CA SER A 186 14.87 -7.28 -6.09
C SER A 186 15.53 -7.08 -7.46
N LYS A 187 14.74 -6.88 -8.52
CA LYS A 187 15.23 -6.62 -9.88
C LYS A 187 15.39 -5.12 -10.09
N GLU A 188 16.23 -4.74 -11.05
CA GLU A 188 16.37 -3.33 -11.44
C GLU A 188 15.01 -2.72 -11.84
N PRO A 189 14.69 -1.50 -11.37
CA PRO A 189 13.47 -0.79 -11.73
C PRO A 189 13.35 -0.56 -13.24
N THR A 190 12.31 -1.14 -13.83
CA THR A 190 11.95 -0.99 -15.25
C THR A 190 10.45 -0.79 -15.39
N ARG A 191 9.98 -0.28 -16.53
CA ARG A 191 8.54 -0.11 -16.78
C ARG A 191 7.81 -1.46 -16.75
N GLU A 192 8.39 -2.48 -17.39
CA GLU A 192 7.88 -3.84 -17.41
C GLU A 192 7.90 -4.47 -16.02
N GLY A 193 8.98 -4.23 -15.26
CA GLY A 193 9.06 -4.63 -13.87
C GLY A 193 8.00 -3.96 -13.00
N PHE A 194 7.68 -2.70 -13.26
CA PHE A 194 6.65 -1.98 -12.50
C PHE A 194 5.26 -2.53 -12.79
N LEU A 195 4.93 -2.90 -14.03
CA LEU A 195 3.68 -3.60 -14.36
C LEU A 195 3.52 -4.89 -13.56
N LEU A 196 4.58 -5.70 -13.49
CA LEU A 196 4.59 -6.93 -12.69
C LEU A 196 4.43 -6.64 -11.19
N VAL A 197 5.13 -5.64 -10.67
CA VAL A 197 5.03 -5.21 -9.27
C VAL A 197 3.61 -4.73 -8.95
N LEU A 198 2.98 -3.97 -9.85
CA LEU A 198 1.59 -3.54 -9.71
C LEU A 198 0.67 -4.76 -9.57
N GLU A 199 0.73 -5.71 -10.50
CA GLU A 199 -0.12 -6.90 -10.48
C GLU A 199 0.06 -7.74 -9.20
N ILE A 200 1.31 -8.05 -8.82
CA ILE A 200 1.58 -8.87 -7.64
C ILE A 200 1.15 -8.15 -6.36
N SER A 201 1.39 -6.83 -6.29
CA SER A 201 0.99 -6.02 -5.14
C SER A 201 -0.53 -5.97 -4.93
N ASP A 202 -1.34 -5.99 -6.00
CA ASP A 202 -2.81 -6.09 -5.89
C ASP A 202 -3.25 -7.43 -5.32
N LYS A 203 -2.67 -8.54 -5.81
CA LYS A 203 -2.95 -9.89 -5.29
C LYS A 203 -2.55 -10.00 -3.81
N LEU A 204 -1.40 -9.45 -3.46
CA LEU A 204 -0.94 -9.40 -2.07
C LEU A 204 -1.87 -8.57 -1.19
N LEU A 205 -2.33 -7.40 -1.66
CA LEU A 205 -3.27 -6.55 -0.94
C LEU A 205 -4.58 -7.29 -0.63
N VAL A 206 -5.17 -7.95 -1.62
CA VAL A 206 -6.41 -8.74 -1.45
C VAL A 206 -6.20 -9.85 -0.41
N SER A 207 -5.06 -10.54 -0.48
CA SER A 207 -4.74 -11.59 0.48
C SER A 207 -4.56 -11.03 1.90
N ASN A 208 -3.87 -9.90 2.05
CA ASN A 208 -3.64 -9.24 3.33
C ASN A 208 -4.92 -8.64 3.92
N ASP A 209 -5.84 -8.15 3.10
CA ASP A 209 -7.15 -7.69 3.57
C ASP A 209 -8.00 -8.84 4.11
N THR A 210 -8.00 -9.98 3.42
CA THR A 210 -8.69 -11.20 3.90
C THR A 210 -8.07 -11.69 5.20
N MET A 211 -6.73 -11.76 5.29
CA MET A 211 -6.00 -12.13 6.50
C MET A 211 -6.33 -11.22 7.68
N THR A 212 -6.35 -9.90 7.46
CA THR A 212 -6.68 -8.92 8.50
C THR A 212 -8.10 -9.09 9.00
N LYS A 213 -9.08 -9.27 8.09
CA LYS A 213 -10.49 -9.50 8.43
C LYS A 213 -10.70 -10.79 9.24
N LEU A 214 -10.01 -11.88 8.87
CA LEU A 214 -10.11 -13.14 9.61
C LEU A 214 -9.55 -13.01 11.03
N LEU A 215 -8.43 -12.33 11.21
CA LEU A 215 -7.87 -12.07 12.55
C LEU A 215 -8.78 -11.16 13.38
N GLU A 216 -9.30 -10.09 12.79
CA GLU A 216 -10.24 -9.16 13.45
C GLU A 216 -11.55 -9.86 13.85
N ALA A 217 -12.08 -10.77 13.02
CA ALA A 217 -13.33 -11.49 13.29
C ALA A 217 -13.25 -12.40 14.52
N GLN A 218 -12.06 -12.83 14.92
CA GLN A 218 -11.85 -13.60 16.15
C GLN A 218 -11.99 -12.73 17.42
N TYR A 219 -11.88 -11.41 17.27
CA TYR A 219 -11.88 -10.44 18.37
C TYR A 219 -12.77 -9.24 18.01
N PRO A 220 -14.10 -9.45 17.90
CA PRO A 220 -15.03 -8.44 17.39
C PRO A 220 -15.34 -7.39 18.48
N ASP A 221 -14.35 -6.57 18.83
CA ASP A 221 -14.52 -5.46 19.75
C ASP A 221 -14.44 -4.10 19.01
N SER A 222 -15.09 -3.09 19.60
CA SER A 222 -15.19 -1.75 19.00
C SER A 222 -13.82 -1.10 18.72
N GLN A 223 -12.79 -1.43 19.50
CA GLN A 223 -11.47 -0.86 19.35
C GLN A 223 -10.70 -1.57 18.23
N SER A 224 -10.76 -2.89 18.14
CA SER A 224 -10.22 -3.65 17.00
C SER A 224 -10.79 -3.16 15.66
N LYS A 225 -12.08 -2.82 15.63
CA LYS A 225 -12.72 -2.16 14.48
C LYS A 225 -12.12 -0.78 14.19
N CYS A 226 -11.93 0.07 15.19
CA CYS A 226 -11.28 1.37 15.01
C CYS A 226 -9.84 1.24 14.49
N ILE A 227 -9.06 0.27 14.99
CA ILE A 227 -7.70 -0.02 14.52
C ILE A 227 -7.72 -0.39 13.03
N ASN A 228 -8.64 -1.26 12.61
CA ASN A 228 -8.75 -1.62 11.20
C ASN A 228 -9.17 -0.42 10.33
N ILE A 229 -10.17 0.36 10.74
CA ILE A 229 -10.63 1.52 9.97
C ILE A 229 -9.52 2.57 9.88
N ALA A 230 -8.80 2.87 10.97
CA ALA A 230 -7.66 3.77 10.98
C ALA A 230 -6.51 3.26 10.09
N GLY A 231 -6.20 1.96 10.17
CA GLY A 231 -5.17 1.33 9.35
C GLY A 231 -5.50 1.36 7.86
N ARG A 232 -6.78 1.30 7.49
CA ARG A 232 -7.23 1.48 6.09
C ARG A 232 -6.95 2.88 5.55
N GLN A 233 -6.89 3.92 6.39
CA GLN A 233 -6.56 5.27 5.93
C GLN A 233 -5.13 5.36 5.40
N SER A 234 -4.19 4.70 6.09
CA SER A 234 -2.80 4.56 5.61
C SER A 234 -2.71 3.80 4.29
N LEU A 235 -3.58 2.80 4.11
CA LEU A 235 -3.67 2.05 2.86
C LEU A 235 -4.18 2.96 1.72
N TYR A 236 -5.25 3.70 1.94
CA TYR A 236 -5.85 4.59 0.93
C TYR A 236 -4.86 5.66 0.47
N ALA A 237 -4.09 6.26 1.38
CA ALA A 237 -3.01 7.19 1.02
C ALA A 237 -1.99 6.54 0.06
N MET A 238 -1.56 5.30 0.35
CA MET A 238 -0.62 4.59 -0.51
C MET A 238 -1.24 4.09 -1.83
N LYS A 239 -2.53 3.72 -1.83
CA LYS A 239 -3.26 3.39 -3.06
C LYS A 239 -3.36 4.59 -3.98
N LEU A 240 -3.75 5.76 -3.46
CA LEU A 240 -3.81 7.00 -4.24
C LEU A 240 -2.45 7.34 -4.86
N ALA A 241 -1.37 7.28 -4.08
CA ALA A 241 -0.01 7.47 -4.59
C ALA A 241 0.34 6.48 -5.72
N ARG A 242 -0.04 5.21 -5.56
CA ARG A 242 0.23 4.15 -6.54
C ARG A 242 -0.51 4.36 -7.85
N ASP A 243 -1.82 4.59 -7.76
CA ASP A 243 -2.67 4.73 -8.93
C ASP A 243 -2.38 6.06 -9.66
N TYR A 244 -2.06 7.14 -8.93
CA TYR A 244 -1.58 8.39 -9.51
C TYR A 244 -0.26 8.21 -10.25
N LEU A 245 0.69 7.50 -9.66
CA LEU A 245 1.98 7.19 -10.26
C LEU A 245 1.82 6.33 -11.53
N ALA A 246 1.02 5.26 -11.48
CA ALA A 246 0.74 4.42 -12.63
C ALA A 246 0.06 5.21 -13.77
N ALA A 247 -0.96 6.02 -13.45
CA ALA A 247 -1.64 6.88 -14.42
C ALA A 247 -0.69 7.89 -15.07
N SER A 248 0.28 8.43 -14.31
CA SER A 248 1.28 9.36 -14.84
C SER A 248 2.23 8.74 -15.88
N MET A 249 2.35 7.40 -15.89
CA MET A 249 3.13 6.61 -16.84
C MET A 249 2.28 6.00 -17.96
N ASP A 250 1.03 6.43 -18.07
CA ASP A 250 0.03 5.93 -19.01
C ASP A 250 -0.23 4.42 -18.87
N ILE A 251 -0.11 3.90 -17.65
CA ILE A 251 -0.41 2.51 -17.31
C ILE A 251 -1.87 2.42 -16.87
N ASP A 252 -2.72 1.81 -17.70
CA ASP A 252 -4.16 1.65 -17.44
C ASP A 252 -4.84 2.95 -16.99
N LYS A 253 -4.46 4.07 -17.61
CA LYS A 253 -4.67 5.42 -17.08
C LYS A 253 -6.11 5.70 -16.66
N GLU A 254 -7.08 5.43 -17.52
CA GLU A 254 -8.51 5.66 -17.22
C GLU A 254 -8.97 4.80 -16.04
N HIS A 255 -8.57 3.53 -16.01
CA HIS A 255 -8.87 2.63 -14.91
C HIS A 255 -8.26 3.12 -13.59
N ARG A 256 -6.99 3.54 -13.60
CA ARG A 256 -6.29 4.10 -12.43
C ARG A 256 -6.95 5.39 -11.92
N MET A 257 -7.39 6.26 -12.83
CA MET A 257 -8.15 7.45 -12.45
C MET A 257 -9.50 7.10 -11.81
N GLY A 258 -10.20 6.08 -12.30
CA GLY A 258 -11.39 5.53 -11.65
C GLY A 258 -11.11 5.02 -10.23
N LEU A 259 -10.02 4.25 -10.04
CA LEU A 259 -9.61 3.76 -8.72
C LEU A 259 -9.24 4.90 -7.74
N MET A 260 -8.65 5.99 -8.24
CA MET A 260 -8.37 7.17 -7.42
C MET A 260 -9.66 7.81 -6.90
N LEU A 261 -10.66 8.00 -7.76
CA LEU A 261 -11.95 8.55 -7.37
C LEU A 261 -12.66 7.66 -6.34
N GLU A 262 -12.67 6.34 -6.55
CA GLU A 262 -13.21 5.39 -5.57
C GLU A 262 -12.50 5.51 -4.21
N THR A 263 -11.17 5.58 -4.23
CA THR A 263 -10.36 5.65 -3.01
C THR A 263 -10.60 6.96 -2.24
N VAL A 264 -10.80 8.09 -2.94
CA VAL A 264 -11.19 9.38 -2.32
C VAL A 264 -12.50 9.23 -1.55
N ASN A 265 -13.55 8.70 -2.18
CA ASN A 265 -14.87 8.57 -1.56
C ASN A 265 -14.86 7.65 -0.32
N VAL A 266 -14.10 6.55 -0.40
CA VAL A 266 -13.99 5.60 0.70
C VAL A 266 -13.16 6.16 1.85
N PHE A 267 -12.13 6.97 1.58
CA PHE A 267 -11.35 7.65 2.62
C PHE A 267 -12.23 8.59 3.44
N ASP A 268 -13.00 9.47 2.79
CA ASP A 268 -13.87 10.43 3.47
C ASP A 268 -14.90 9.72 4.36
N SER A 269 -15.58 8.72 3.81
CA SER A 269 -16.59 7.94 4.54
C SER A 269 -16.00 7.26 5.78
N ALA A 270 -14.78 6.74 5.67
CA ALA A 270 -14.12 6.06 6.77
C ALA A 270 -13.54 7.02 7.82
N MET A 271 -13.08 8.21 7.44
CA MET A 271 -12.67 9.27 8.38
C MET A 271 -13.85 9.81 9.19
N LEU A 272 -15.02 9.96 8.57
CA LEU A 272 -16.26 10.32 9.28
C LEU A 272 -16.66 9.26 10.32
N ALA A 273 -16.48 7.97 10.00
CA ALA A 273 -16.72 6.89 10.96
C ALA A 273 -15.75 6.96 12.16
N LEU A 274 -14.47 7.30 11.94
CA LEU A 274 -13.50 7.49 13.00
C LEU A 274 -13.79 8.72 13.85
N GLU A 275 -14.21 9.83 13.25
CA GLU A 275 -14.55 11.07 13.97
C GLU A 275 -15.67 10.85 14.99
N ASN A 276 -16.65 9.99 14.66
CA ASN A 276 -17.78 9.65 15.50
C ASN A 276 -17.53 8.43 16.42
N ALA A 277 -16.32 7.88 16.44
CA ALA A 277 -16.04 6.69 17.24
C ALA A 277 -16.10 6.99 18.76
N PRO A 278 -16.83 6.20 19.57
CA PRO A 278 -17.03 6.47 21.00
C PRO A 278 -15.74 6.34 21.83
N LYS A 279 -14.70 5.71 21.26
CA LYS A 279 -13.38 5.52 21.89
C LYS A 279 -12.44 6.71 21.70
N ASN A 280 -12.90 7.80 21.06
CA ASN A 280 -12.07 8.97 20.82
C ASN A 280 -11.73 9.72 22.11
N THR A 281 -10.44 9.90 22.36
CA THR A 281 -9.93 10.86 23.35
C THR A 281 -9.76 12.24 22.72
N LEU A 282 -9.50 13.26 23.54
CA LEU A 282 -9.17 14.61 23.05
C LEU A 282 -7.95 14.60 22.10
N GLU A 283 -6.94 13.79 22.41
CA GLU A 283 -5.75 13.67 21.56
C GLU A 283 -6.07 13.02 20.21
N ILE A 284 -6.85 11.93 20.22
CA ILE A 284 -7.30 11.24 19.01
C ILE A 284 -8.13 12.19 18.13
N GLY A 285 -9.08 12.91 18.72
CA GLY A 285 -9.86 13.92 18.02
C GLY A 285 -8.99 15.01 17.40
N GLY A 286 -7.94 15.45 18.11
CA GLY A 286 -6.95 16.40 17.58
C GLY A 286 -6.20 15.87 16.35
N VAL A 287 -5.77 14.61 16.38
CA VAL A 287 -5.09 13.96 15.24
C VAL A 287 -6.03 13.76 14.06
N ILE A 288 -7.27 13.30 14.29
CA ILE A 288 -8.30 13.17 13.24
C ILE A 288 -8.52 14.52 12.56
N LYS A 289 -8.72 15.60 13.33
CA LYS A 289 -8.87 16.96 12.78
C LYS A 289 -7.64 17.41 11.98
N SER A 290 -6.43 17.07 12.45
CA SER A 290 -5.18 17.35 11.74
C SER A 290 -5.10 16.62 10.40
N ILE A 291 -5.56 15.37 10.35
CA ILE A 291 -5.64 14.56 9.13
C ILE A 291 -6.65 15.18 8.16
N THR A 292 -7.90 15.36 8.58
CA THR A 292 -8.99 15.77 7.68
C THR A 292 -8.83 17.20 7.19
N LYS A 293 -8.43 18.15 8.04
CA LYS A 293 -8.39 19.58 7.69
C LYS A 293 -7.09 20.04 7.02
N MET A 294 -6.02 19.26 7.10
CA MET A 294 -4.71 19.66 6.57
C MET A 294 -4.13 18.66 5.57
N GLU A 295 -3.81 17.44 6.01
CA GLU A 295 -3.07 16.52 5.14
C GLU A 295 -3.96 15.91 4.06
N TRP A 296 -5.19 15.54 4.41
CA TRP A 296 -6.14 15.02 3.44
C TRP A 296 -6.47 16.05 2.37
N LYS A 297 -6.71 17.31 2.76
CA LYS A 297 -7.00 18.41 1.81
C LYS A 297 -5.93 18.53 0.72
N LYS A 298 -4.65 18.45 1.09
CA LYS A 298 -3.54 18.53 0.12
C LYS A 298 -3.56 17.39 -0.89
N VAL A 299 -3.81 16.16 -0.43
CA VAL A 299 -3.94 14.97 -1.30
C VAL A 299 -5.16 15.11 -2.20
N TYR A 300 -6.31 15.44 -1.61
CA TYR A 300 -7.59 15.62 -2.31
C TYR A 300 -7.50 16.67 -3.41
N ASP A 301 -6.96 17.86 -3.12
CA ASP A 301 -6.80 18.93 -4.10
C ASP A 301 -5.91 18.49 -5.27
N THR A 302 -4.82 17.75 -4.98
CA THR A 302 -3.90 17.21 -6.01
C THR A 302 -4.56 16.16 -6.90
N VAL A 303 -5.38 15.28 -6.32
CA VAL A 303 -6.14 14.27 -7.07
C VAL A 303 -7.20 14.92 -7.93
N ASN A 304 -7.95 15.88 -7.38
CA ASN A 304 -9.00 16.58 -8.12
C ASN A 304 -8.46 17.40 -9.28
N GLU A 305 -7.35 18.12 -9.11
CA GLU A 305 -6.72 18.83 -10.23
C GLU A 305 -6.35 17.86 -11.37
N CYS A 306 -5.86 16.67 -11.02
CA CYS A 306 -5.57 15.61 -11.99
C CYS A 306 -6.84 15.10 -12.68
N LEU A 307 -7.90 14.82 -11.93
CA LEU A 307 -9.17 14.29 -12.46
C LEU A 307 -9.88 15.33 -13.36
N GLU A 308 -10.01 16.58 -12.91
CA GLU A 308 -10.60 17.68 -13.68
C GLU A 308 -9.78 17.99 -14.95
N GLY A 309 -8.46 17.87 -14.86
CA GLY A 309 -7.55 17.99 -15.99
C GLY A 309 -7.52 16.78 -16.93
N ASN A 310 -8.37 15.77 -16.72
CA ASN A 310 -8.38 14.48 -17.43
C ASN A 310 -6.98 13.80 -17.50
N GLY A 311 -6.22 13.88 -16.40
CA GLY A 311 -4.88 13.33 -16.29
C GLY A 311 -3.88 13.94 -17.29
N LYS A 312 -4.05 15.20 -17.71
CA LYS A 312 -3.09 15.87 -18.62
C LYS A 312 -1.84 16.38 -17.90
N LYS A 313 -1.93 16.60 -16.59
CA LYS A 313 -0.82 17.07 -15.75
C LYS A 313 -0.75 16.21 -14.49
N PHE A 314 0.48 15.82 -14.13
CA PHE A 314 0.77 15.09 -12.91
C PHE A 314 1.90 15.78 -12.15
N ASN A 315 1.71 16.00 -10.86
CA ASN A 315 2.77 16.42 -9.95
C ASN A 315 3.14 15.26 -9.03
N ILE A 316 3.88 14.30 -9.58
CA ILE A 316 4.19 13.03 -8.93
C ILE A 316 4.91 13.25 -7.60
N PHE A 317 5.90 14.15 -7.56
CA PHE A 317 6.67 14.40 -6.34
C PHE A 317 5.80 14.97 -5.22
N VAL A 318 4.93 15.93 -5.54
CA VAL A 318 3.98 16.50 -4.56
C VAL A 318 3.02 15.42 -4.07
N MET A 319 2.44 14.64 -4.97
CA MET A 319 1.50 13.58 -4.61
C MET A 319 2.13 12.52 -3.70
N ILE A 320 3.32 12.01 -4.05
CA ILE A 320 4.02 11.01 -3.24
C ILE A 320 4.33 11.55 -1.84
N ASN A 321 4.83 12.78 -1.71
CA ASN A 321 5.15 13.36 -0.41
C ASN A 321 3.92 13.62 0.46
N PHE A 322 2.84 14.14 -0.13
CA PHE A 322 1.59 14.36 0.58
C PHE A 322 0.99 13.04 1.06
N CYS A 323 1.03 11.98 0.22
CA CYS A 323 0.54 10.67 0.61
C CYS A 323 1.43 10.00 1.68
N GLU A 324 2.75 10.14 1.63
CA GLU A 324 3.65 9.65 2.69
C GLU A 324 3.39 10.37 4.02
N THR A 325 3.20 11.70 3.99
CA THR A 325 2.86 12.50 5.18
C THR A 325 1.51 12.09 5.76
N LEU A 326 0.50 11.94 4.90
CA LEU A 326 -0.82 11.48 5.30
C LEU A 326 -0.75 10.09 5.94
N ARG A 327 -0.03 9.15 5.31
CA ARG A 327 0.19 7.81 5.84
C ARG A 327 0.83 7.84 7.23
N ASP A 328 1.83 8.68 7.46
CA ASP A 328 2.50 8.76 8.76
C ASP A 328 1.54 9.23 9.87
N LYS A 329 0.66 10.19 9.56
CA LYS A 329 -0.36 10.63 10.52
C LYS A 329 -1.44 9.56 10.76
N THR A 330 -1.92 8.88 9.73
CA THR A 330 -2.91 7.81 9.89
C THR A 330 -2.33 6.56 10.56
N ASP A 331 -1.04 6.29 10.36
CA ASP A 331 -0.32 5.24 11.08
C ASP A 331 -0.16 5.59 12.56
N ARG A 332 0.15 6.86 12.88
CA ARG A 332 0.12 7.35 14.26
C ARG A 332 -1.27 7.18 14.87
N LEU A 333 -2.33 7.56 14.16
CA LEU A 333 -3.71 7.39 14.62
C LEU A 333 -4.03 5.91 14.93
N THR A 334 -3.59 5.00 14.06
CA THR A 334 -3.78 3.55 14.25
C THR A 334 -3.08 3.05 15.52
N ARG A 335 -1.85 3.52 15.77
CA ARG A 335 -1.11 3.21 17.01
C ARG A 335 -1.82 3.77 18.25
N MET A 336 -2.31 5.00 18.20
CA MET A 336 -3.10 5.58 19.31
C MET A 336 -4.32 4.72 19.63
N TYR A 337 -5.08 4.25 18.62
CA TYR A 337 -6.17 3.30 18.87
C TYR A 337 -5.70 1.95 19.39
N THR A 338 -4.51 1.49 19.02
CA THR A 338 -3.93 0.23 19.52
C THR A 338 -3.60 0.34 21.01
N ASP A 339 -3.15 1.51 21.44
CA ASP A 339 -2.67 1.79 22.81
C ASP A 339 -3.81 2.16 23.79
N ILE A 340 -5.06 2.33 23.31
CA ILE A 340 -6.21 2.50 24.20
C ILE A 340 -6.36 1.23 25.05
N GLY A 341 -6.35 1.38 26.38
CA GLY A 341 -6.66 0.31 27.34
C GLY A 341 -8.15 0.04 27.38
#